data_AF-A0A3A6P9L5-F1
#
_entry.id   AF-A0A3A6P9L5-F1
#
_cell.length_a   1.000
_cell.length_b   1.000
_cell.length_c   1.000
_cell.angle_alpha   90.00
_cell.angle_beta   90.00
_cell.angle_gamma   90.00
#
_symmetry.space_group_name_H-M   'P 1'
#
loop_
_entity.id
_entity.type
_entity.pdbx_description
1 polymer ?
#
loop_
_entity_poly.entity_id
_entity_poly.type
_entity_poly.pdbx_seq_one_letter_code
_entity_poly.pdbx_strand_id
1 'polypeptide(L)'
;MRYLKAFIMLSLLLFFLTACQASTLTDSDPSDQGASHAANDRTAQAAENNPAAIQISGPMTVSHNSLFSYLGVDIDLDVALIEGSYYEDWNPGALMGRNWQGSFQFVIRDGSGNVLRQFDIDRSFFQQVNEIFELSFADYNGDGDIDFALGQYGTSNGNYYQLYTIREDYSIERLDIADRQHLFASGGSRHAIEFEPWGDAGFKLEYYDNSAGKTFTNHYAWTNNHFKSASEQ
;
A
#
# COMPACT_ATOMS: atom_id res chain seq x y z
N MET A 1 29.28 -26.25 31.01
CA MET A 1 28.63 -25.30 31.93
C MET A 1 27.13 -25.45 31.74
N ARG A 2 26.45 -26.34 32.48
CA ARG A 2 25.77 -26.13 33.78
C ARG A 2 24.84 -24.88 33.80
N TYR A 3 23.55 -25.17 33.66
CA TYR A 3 22.33 -24.57 34.23
C TYR A 3 22.38 -23.16 34.85
N LEU A 4 21.40 -22.31 34.52
CA LEU A 4 20.43 -21.84 35.54
C LEU A 4 19.12 -21.31 34.90
N LYS A 5 18.01 -21.72 35.50
CA LYS A 5 16.62 -21.42 35.18
C LYS A 5 16.12 -20.18 35.95
N ALA A 6 15.24 -19.43 35.29
CA ALA A 6 13.91 -18.96 35.75
C ALA A 6 13.72 -17.94 36.91
N PHE A 7 12.55 -17.29 36.80
CA PHE A 7 11.77 -16.47 37.76
C PHE A 7 12.26 -15.00 37.92
N ILE A 8 11.43 -13.94 37.92
CA ILE A 8 10.20 -13.70 38.71
C ILE A 8 9.25 -12.69 38.01
N MET A 9 7.96 -12.92 38.18
CA MET A 9 6.77 -12.13 37.82
C MET A 9 6.44 -11.10 38.93
N LEU A 10 5.62 -10.08 38.60
CA LEU A 10 4.65 -9.40 39.48
C LEU A 10 5.07 -8.07 40.17
N SER A 11 4.38 -6.97 39.83
CA SER A 11 3.54 -6.14 40.73
C SER A 11 3.20 -4.80 40.06
N LEU A 12 1.94 -4.46 39.79
CA LEU A 12 0.87 -3.96 40.67
C LEU A 12 0.81 -2.41 40.70
N LEU A 13 -0.12 -1.88 39.89
CA LEU A 13 -1.22 -0.97 40.22
C LEU A 13 -1.02 0.30 41.11
N LEU A 14 -1.68 1.38 40.63
CA LEU A 14 -2.48 2.41 41.32
C LEU A 14 -2.00 3.89 41.36
N PHE A 15 -2.76 4.71 40.60
CA PHE A 15 -3.38 6.02 40.91
C PHE A 15 -2.53 7.21 41.38
N PHE A 16 -2.70 8.34 40.67
CA PHE A 16 -3.25 9.57 41.28
C PHE A 16 -4.14 10.32 40.27
N LEU A 17 -5.44 10.38 40.60
CA LEU A 17 -6.39 11.42 40.17
C LEU A 17 -6.14 12.67 41.03
N THR A 18 -6.32 13.86 40.44
CA THR A 18 -6.81 15.14 41.01
C THR A 18 -6.42 16.27 40.02
N ALA A 19 -7.18 17.31 39.74
CA ALA A 19 -8.44 17.80 40.28
C ALA A 19 -9.12 18.80 39.31
N CYS A 20 -10.44 18.86 39.43
CA CYS A 20 -11.34 20.04 39.44
C CYS A 20 -11.26 21.10 38.32
N GLN A 21 -12.41 21.38 37.70
CA GLN A 21 -13.36 22.35 38.25
C GLN A 21 -14.76 22.27 37.57
N ALA A 22 -15.80 22.22 38.41
CA ALA A 22 -17.16 22.70 38.10
C ALA A 22 -17.13 24.24 38.18
N SER A 23 -17.94 25.01 37.47
CA SER A 23 -19.41 25.16 37.50
C SER A 23 -19.72 26.33 36.52
N THR A 24 -20.86 26.47 35.85
CA THR A 24 -22.22 26.70 36.37
C THR A 24 -23.21 26.63 35.21
N LEU A 25 -24.35 25.98 35.45
CA LEU A 25 -25.57 26.12 34.66
C LEU A 25 -26.26 27.45 35.03
N THR A 26 -26.66 28.22 34.03
CA THR A 26 -27.79 29.15 34.12
C THR A 26 -28.53 29.11 32.78
N ASP A 27 -29.77 28.66 32.86
CA ASP A 27 -30.80 28.64 31.84
C ASP A 27 -31.61 29.93 31.93
N SER A 28 -31.79 30.63 30.80
CA SER A 28 -32.96 31.49 30.54
C SER A 28 -32.80 32.16 29.16
N ASP A 29 -33.61 31.73 28.21
CA ASP A 29 -34.06 32.51 27.03
C ASP A 29 -35.13 33.53 27.50
N PRO A 30 -35.16 34.76 26.96
CA PRO A 30 -36.14 35.02 25.89
C PRO A 30 -35.73 36.08 24.84
N SER A 31 -36.02 35.77 23.58
CA SER A 31 -36.55 36.62 22.48
C SER A 31 -36.29 38.15 22.42
N ASP A 32 -35.75 38.56 21.27
CA ASP A 32 -36.17 39.66 20.37
C ASP A 32 -35.32 40.97 20.25
N GLN A 33 -35.07 41.30 18.97
CA GLN A 33 -34.64 42.56 18.30
C GLN A 33 -33.23 43.19 18.48
N GLY A 34 -32.49 43.19 17.37
CA GLY A 34 -32.14 44.44 16.68
C GLY A 34 -30.76 45.10 16.94
N ALA A 35 -29.99 45.19 15.84
CA ALA A 35 -28.95 46.19 15.51
C ALA A 35 -27.48 46.01 15.98
N SER A 36 -26.65 45.66 14.99
CA SER A 36 -25.29 46.11 14.67
C SER A 36 -24.30 46.51 15.79
N HIS A 37 -23.16 45.80 15.87
CA HIS A 37 -21.85 46.37 15.50
C HIS A 37 -20.74 45.30 15.52
N ALA A 38 -20.01 45.25 14.40
CA ALA A 38 -18.57 45.08 14.24
C ALA A 38 -17.77 44.02 15.04
N ALA A 39 -16.92 43.33 14.26
CA ALA A 39 -15.65 42.71 14.62
C ALA A 39 -15.70 41.32 15.31
N ASN A 40 -15.59 40.28 14.49
CA ASN A 40 -14.44 39.38 14.61
C ASN A 40 -14.25 38.61 13.30
N ASP A 41 -13.57 39.29 12.38
CA ASP A 41 -12.89 38.70 11.23
C ASP A 41 -11.69 37.89 11.78
N ARG A 42 -11.93 36.64 12.19
CA ARG A 42 -10.92 35.69 12.68
C ARG A 42 -11.14 34.28 12.13
N THR A 43 -11.54 34.17 10.87
CA THR A 43 -11.64 32.87 10.17
C THR A 43 -10.78 32.81 8.92
N ALA A 44 -9.75 33.65 8.82
CA ALA A 44 -8.79 33.65 7.73
C ALA A 44 -7.35 33.53 8.27
N GLN A 45 -7.03 32.44 8.98
CA GLN A 45 -5.64 32.04 9.20
C GLN A 45 -5.52 30.58 9.68
N ALA A 46 -6.02 29.68 8.85
CA ALA A 46 -5.45 28.34 8.74
C ALA A 46 -5.42 28.01 7.25
N ALA A 47 -4.71 28.84 6.47
CA ALA A 47 -4.26 28.41 5.16
C ALA A 47 -3.28 27.27 5.43
N GLU A 48 -3.72 26.06 5.08
CA GLU A 48 -2.94 24.83 5.10
C GLU A 48 -1.56 25.10 4.49
N ASN A 49 -0.52 25.04 5.32
CA ASN A 49 0.87 25.16 4.89
C ASN A 49 1.33 23.90 4.15
N ASN A 50 0.54 23.39 3.19
CA ASN A 50 1.01 22.34 2.32
C ASN A 50 1.88 22.97 1.23
N PRO A 51 3.17 22.59 1.11
CA PRO A 51 4.04 23.13 0.08
C PRO A 51 3.45 22.84 -1.30
N ALA A 52 3.63 23.78 -2.24
CA ALA A 52 3.14 23.63 -3.60
C ALA A 52 3.72 22.37 -4.25
N ALA A 53 2.88 21.63 -4.98
CA ALA A 53 3.29 20.43 -5.70
C ALA A 53 4.37 20.74 -6.75
N ILE A 54 5.44 19.95 -6.74
CA ILE A 54 6.51 19.97 -7.74
C ILE A 54 6.04 19.16 -8.95
N GLN A 55 6.03 19.80 -10.12
CA GLN A 55 5.74 19.09 -11.37
C GLN A 55 6.97 18.28 -11.79
N ILE A 56 6.76 17.02 -12.15
CA ILE A 56 7.79 16.12 -12.60
C ILE A 56 7.73 16.05 -14.13
N SER A 57 8.82 16.46 -14.78
CA SER A 57 8.96 16.50 -16.24
C SER A 57 9.86 15.41 -16.82
N GLY A 58 10.24 14.41 -16.02
CA GLY A 58 11.06 13.28 -16.44
C GLY A 58 10.88 12.06 -15.53
N PRO A 59 11.35 10.87 -15.93
CA PRO A 59 11.10 9.64 -15.21
C PRO A 59 11.72 9.69 -13.81
N MET A 60 10.93 9.33 -12.79
CA MET A 60 11.37 9.18 -11.42
C MET A 60 11.10 7.75 -10.94
N THR A 61 12.16 7.03 -10.57
CA THR A 61 12.05 5.65 -10.06
C THR A 61 11.55 5.67 -8.61
N VAL A 62 10.44 4.97 -8.37
CA VAL A 62 9.81 4.78 -7.04
C VAL A 62 9.97 3.35 -6.51
N SER A 63 10.40 2.42 -7.36
CA SER A 63 10.82 1.08 -6.99
C SER A 63 11.93 0.63 -7.92
N HIS A 64 12.96 -0.02 -7.39
CA HIS A 64 14.11 -0.53 -8.14
C HIS A 64 14.44 -1.93 -7.62
N ASN A 65 14.44 -2.93 -8.51
CA ASN A 65 14.50 -4.34 -8.11
C ASN A 65 15.45 -5.11 -9.01
N SER A 66 16.55 -5.60 -8.45
CA SER A 66 17.45 -6.50 -9.19
C SER A 66 16.83 -7.88 -9.34
N LEU A 67 16.84 -8.39 -10.57
CA LEU A 67 16.32 -9.72 -10.90
C LEU A 67 17.41 -10.80 -10.95
N PHE A 68 18.65 -10.46 -10.62
CA PHE A 68 19.79 -11.38 -10.72
C PHE A 68 19.61 -12.66 -9.89
N SER A 69 19.08 -12.54 -8.67
CA SER A 69 18.84 -13.68 -7.77
C SER A 69 17.79 -14.66 -8.30
N TYR A 70 16.97 -14.23 -9.27
CA TYR A 70 15.84 -14.97 -9.78
C TYR A 70 16.08 -15.51 -11.19
N LEU A 71 16.66 -14.69 -12.07
CA LEU A 71 16.87 -15.03 -13.47
C LEU A 71 18.33 -15.39 -13.79
N GLY A 72 19.27 -15.16 -12.87
CA GLY A 72 20.69 -15.36 -13.07
C GLY A 72 21.34 -14.41 -14.08
N VAL A 73 20.59 -13.42 -14.58
CA VAL A 73 21.03 -12.38 -15.49
C VAL A 73 20.96 -11.02 -14.81
N ASP A 74 21.94 -10.16 -15.11
CA ASP A 74 22.06 -8.83 -14.52
C ASP A 74 21.10 -7.85 -15.20
N ILE A 75 19.85 -7.86 -14.74
CA ILE A 75 18.77 -6.98 -15.18
C ILE A 75 17.98 -6.48 -13.99
N ASP A 76 17.37 -5.31 -14.14
CA ASP A 76 16.54 -4.67 -13.12
C ASP A 76 15.11 -4.42 -13.62
N LEU A 77 14.15 -4.49 -12.70
CA LEU A 77 12.78 -3.99 -12.87
C LEU A 77 12.58 -2.75 -12.01
N ASP A 78 12.30 -1.63 -12.66
CA ASP A 78 11.89 -0.39 -12.02
C ASP A 78 10.38 -0.17 -12.13
N VAL A 79 9.79 0.47 -11.12
CA VAL A 79 8.53 1.21 -11.27
C VAL A 79 8.88 2.70 -11.31
N ALA A 80 8.51 3.38 -12.40
CA ALA A 80 8.87 4.77 -12.64
C ALA A 80 7.65 5.64 -12.90
N LEU A 81 7.55 6.79 -12.21
CA LEU A 81 6.63 7.87 -12.55
C LEU A 81 7.17 8.58 -13.79
N ILE A 82 6.43 8.54 -14.90
CA ILE A 82 6.86 9.15 -16.18
C ILE A 82 6.27 10.53 -16.42
N GLU A 83 5.10 10.80 -15.84
CA GLU A 83 4.38 12.06 -15.95
C GLU A 83 3.54 12.25 -14.69
N GLY A 84 3.67 13.39 -14.01
CA GLY A 84 2.88 13.66 -12.82
C GLY A 84 3.48 14.71 -11.91
N SER A 85 3.14 14.62 -10.62
CA SER A 85 3.62 15.53 -9.60
C SER A 85 4.16 14.81 -8.38
N TYR A 86 5.07 15.48 -7.70
CA TYR A 86 5.49 15.18 -6.35
C TYR A 86 4.96 16.26 -5.41
N TYR A 87 4.45 15.86 -4.26
CA TYR A 87 4.11 16.78 -3.18
C TYR A 87 4.26 16.10 -1.83
N GLU A 88 4.25 16.88 -0.76
CA GLU A 88 4.27 16.38 0.61
C GLU A 88 3.00 16.83 1.33
N ASP A 89 2.34 15.89 2.00
CA ASP A 89 1.18 16.15 2.85
C ASP A 89 1.44 15.53 4.23
N TRP A 90 1.70 16.38 5.23
CA TRP A 90 2.01 15.92 6.58
C TRP A 90 0.78 15.89 7.49
N ASN A 91 -0.42 16.06 6.93
CA ASN A 91 -1.65 15.88 7.67
C ASN A 91 -1.85 14.39 8.02
N PRO A 92 -2.27 14.06 9.25
CA PRO A 92 -2.52 12.68 9.65
C PRO A 92 -3.53 11.99 8.73
N GLY A 93 -3.10 10.89 8.11
CA GLY A 93 -3.93 10.12 7.18
C GLY A 93 -3.16 8.98 6.53
N ALA A 94 -3.87 8.15 5.77
CA ALA A 94 -3.26 7.00 5.10
C ALA A 94 -2.15 7.41 4.12
N LEU A 95 -2.31 8.55 3.44
CA LEU A 95 -1.37 9.05 2.43
C LEU A 95 -0.41 10.13 2.97
N MET A 96 -0.24 10.21 4.29
CA MET A 96 0.68 11.15 4.92
C MET A 96 2.12 10.91 4.44
N GLY A 97 2.85 12.00 4.21
CA GLY A 97 4.24 12.03 3.81
C GLY A 97 4.43 12.47 2.36
N ARG A 98 5.45 11.89 1.73
CA ARG A 98 5.80 12.11 0.32
C ARG A 98 4.75 11.47 -0.56
N ASN A 99 4.39 12.10 -1.66
CA ASN A 99 3.40 11.60 -2.59
C ASN A 99 3.88 11.82 -4.02
N TRP A 100 3.88 10.75 -4.81
CA TRP A 100 4.09 10.74 -6.25
C TRP A 100 2.77 10.36 -6.89
N GLN A 101 2.22 11.23 -7.73
CA GLN A 101 0.93 11.01 -8.37
C GLN A 101 1.03 11.23 -9.87
N GLY A 102 0.53 10.29 -10.66
CA GLY A 102 0.52 10.41 -12.12
C GLY A 102 0.49 9.08 -12.85
N SER A 103 1.15 9.04 -14.01
CA SER A 103 1.27 7.86 -14.87
C SER A 103 2.57 7.14 -14.56
N PHE A 104 2.49 5.83 -14.34
CA PHE A 104 3.65 4.99 -14.01
C PHE A 104 3.91 3.95 -15.11
N GLN A 105 5.15 3.52 -15.20
CA GLN A 105 5.60 2.44 -16.09
C GLN A 105 6.43 1.42 -15.32
N PHE A 106 6.35 0.16 -15.76
CA PHE A 106 7.43 -0.80 -15.54
C PHE A 106 8.55 -0.53 -16.54
N VAL A 107 9.79 -0.51 -16.06
CA VAL A 107 10.98 -0.31 -16.91
C VAL A 107 11.97 -1.43 -16.62
N ILE A 108 12.27 -2.25 -17.64
CA ILE A 108 13.33 -3.27 -17.56
C ILE A 108 14.64 -2.68 -18.07
N ARG A 109 15.72 -2.85 -17.32
CA ARG A 109 17.06 -2.37 -17.69
C ARG A 109 18.08 -3.49 -17.68
N ASP A 110 19.12 -3.37 -18.50
CA ASP A 110 20.33 -4.19 -18.37
C ASP A 110 21.21 -3.69 -17.22
N GLY A 111 22.21 -4.48 -16.81
CA GLY A 111 23.19 -4.10 -15.77
C GLY A 111 24.06 -2.87 -16.10
N SER A 112 23.96 -2.32 -17.31
CA SER A 112 24.58 -1.03 -17.68
C SER A 112 23.61 0.15 -17.55
N GLY A 113 22.34 -0.11 -17.18
CA GLY A 113 21.27 0.87 -17.02
C GLY A 113 20.52 1.21 -18.31
N ASN A 114 20.81 0.55 -19.44
CA ASN A 114 20.10 0.77 -20.69
C ASN A 114 18.69 0.19 -20.59
N VAL A 115 17.70 0.92 -21.09
CA VAL A 115 16.31 0.44 -21.14
C VAL A 115 16.18 -0.66 -22.19
N LEU A 116 15.73 -1.85 -21.76
CA LEU A 116 15.41 -2.97 -22.63
C LEU A 116 13.93 -2.95 -23.03
N ARG A 117 13.03 -2.72 -22.07
CA ARG A 117 11.57 -2.71 -22.26
C ARG A 117 10.88 -1.70 -21.35
N GLN A 118 9.72 -1.21 -21.77
CA GLN A 118 8.84 -0.34 -21.00
C GLN A 118 7.39 -0.77 -21.19
N PHE A 119 6.61 -0.75 -20.10
CA PHE A 119 5.19 -1.11 -20.11
C PHE A 119 4.41 -0.09 -19.29
N ASP A 120 3.33 0.44 -19.87
CA ASP A 120 2.41 1.30 -19.14
C ASP A 120 1.69 0.49 -18.05
N ILE A 121 1.65 1.05 -16.84
CA ILE A 121 0.82 0.52 -15.76
C ILE A 121 -0.57 1.14 -15.88
N ASP A 122 -1.61 0.33 -15.71
CA ASP A 122 -3.00 0.79 -15.77
C ASP A 122 -3.25 1.91 -14.75
N ARG A 123 -3.40 3.13 -15.27
CA ARG A 123 -3.62 4.34 -14.48
C ARG A 123 -4.93 4.31 -13.68
N SER A 124 -5.91 3.49 -14.08
CA SER A 124 -7.13 3.30 -13.29
C SER A 124 -6.88 2.50 -12.01
N PHE A 125 -5.79 1.74 -11.96
CA PHE A 125 -5.38 0.95 -10.81
C PHE A 125 -4.28 1.61 -9.99
N PHE A 126 -3.19 2.04 -10.63
CA PHE A 126 -1.99 2.53 -9.96
C PHE A 126 -1.68 3.96 -10.40
N GLN A 127 -1.94 4.91 -9.51
CA GLN A 127 -1.84 6.34 -9.82
C GLN A 127 -1.14 7.14 -8.72
N GLN A 128 -0.87 6.53 -7.57
CA GLN A 128 -0.26 7.22 -6.45
C GLN A 128 0.56 6.29 -5.57
N VAL A 129 1.77 6.73 -5.27
CA VAL A 129 2.73 6.09 -4.37
C VAL A 129 3.13 7.10 -3.31
N ASN A 130 3.26 6.68 -2.06
CA ASN A 130 3.68 7.57 -0.97
C ASN A 130 4.94 7.10 -0.22
N GLU A 131 5.56 6.03 -0.70
CA GLU A 131 6.82 5.50 -0.21
C GLU A 131 7.60 4.85 -1.34
N ILE A 132 8.93 4.89 -1.27
CA ILE A 132 9.76 4.05 -2.15
C ILE A 132 9.61 2.62 -1.66
N PHE A 133 9.47 1.66 -2.59
CA PHE A 133 9.19 0.28 -2.24
C PHE A 133 10.01 -0.71 -3.08
N GLU A 134 10.08 -1.95 -2.61
CA GLU A 134 10.64 -3.08 -3.33
C GLU A 134 9.52 -4.09 -3.60
N LEU A 135 9.55 -4.69 -4.79
CA LEU A 135 8.65 -5.75 -5.19
C LEU A 135 9.12 -7.09 -4.62
N SER A 136 8.18 -7.99 -4.42
CA SER A 136 8.44 -9.38 -4.04
C SER A 136 8.16 -10.28 -5.23
N PHE A 137 8.99 -11.31 -5.41
CA PHE A 137 8.99 -12.14 -6.60
C PHE A 137 8.95 -13.63 -6.27
N ALA A 138 8.15 -14.38 -7.02
CA ALA A 138 8.08 -15.85 -6.98
C ALA A 138 7.40 -16.38 -8.25
N ASP A 139 7.56 -17.66 -8.57
CA ASP A 139 6.77 -18.33 -9.61
C ASP A 139 5.47 -18.87 -8.95
N TYR A 140 4.35 -18.15 -9.10
CA TYR A 140 3.10 -18.52 -8.45
C TYR A 140 2.24 -19.47 -9.28
N ASN A 141 2.43 -19.49 -10.60
CA ASN A 141 1.63 -20.32 -11.51
C ASN A 141 2.35 -21.60 -11.97
N GLY A 142 3.62 -21.77 -11.60
CA GLY A 142 4.45 -22.93 -11.89
C GLY A 142 4.89 -23.02 -13.36
N ASP A 143 4.87 -21.92 -14.11
CA ASP A 143 5.27 -21.90 -15.53
C ASP A 143 6.77 -21.62 -15.73
N GLY A 144 7.50 -21.30 -14.66
CA GLY A 144 8.93 -21.00 -14.66
C GLY A 144 9.27 -19.55 -14.97
N ASP A 145 8.30 -18.73 -15.36
CA ASP A 145 8.45 -17.28 -15.42
C ASP A 145 8.29 -16.70 -14.01
N ILE A 146 8.85 -15.50 -13.77
CA ILE A 146 8.77 -14.90 -12.45
C ILE A 146 7.59 -13.95 -12.33
N ASP A 147 6.83 -14.13 -11.25
CA ASP A 147 5.66 -13.32 -10.96
C ASP A 147 5.91 -12.32 -9.83
N PHE A 148 5.16 -11.23 -9.85
CA PHE A 148 5.19 -10.21 -8.81
C PHE A 148 3.85 -9.50 -8.68
N ALA A 149 3.56 -8.98 -7.48
CA ALA A 149 2.34 -8.25 -7.21
C ALA A 149 2.62 -6.75 -7.05
N LEU A 150 1.86 -5.91 -7.76
CA LEU A 150 1.85 -4.46 -7.57
C LEU A 150 0.62 -4.05 -6.79
N GLY A 151 0.83 -3.33 -5.69
CA GLY A 151 -0.20 -2.90 -4.76
C GLY A 151 -0.61 -1.44 -4.89
N GLN A 152 -1.88 -1.15 -4.62
CA GLN A 152 -2.40 0.19 -4.37
C GLN A 152 -3.17 0.19 -3.06
N TYR A 153 -3.03 1.27 -2.29
CA TYR A 153 -3.84 1.48 -1.09
C TYR A 153 -5.33 1.29 -1.39
N GLY A 154 -5.98 0.38 -0.65
CA GLY A 154 -7.41 0.13 -0.76
C GLY A 154 -8.18 0.80 0.36
N THR A 155 -7.96 0.33 1.58
CA THR A 155 -8.61 0.84 2.80
C THR A 155 -7.65 0.75 3.98
N SER A 156 -8.05 1.24 5.14
CA SER A 156 -7.31 1.03 6.39
C SER A 156 -7.15 -0.45 6.76
N ASN A 157 -7.89 -1.33 6.11
CA ASN A 157 -7.92 -2.76 6.37
C ASN A 157 -7.12 -3.60 5.36
N GLY A 158 -6.54 -2.98 4.33
CA GLY A 158 -5.78 -3.72 3.32
C GLY A 158 -5.60 -2.99 2.00
N ASN A 159 -4.85 -3.61 1.11
CA ASN A 159 -4.48 -3.07 -0.18
C ASN A 159 -5.05 -3.94 -1.31
N TYR A 160 -5.22 -3.32 -2.48
CA TYR A 160 -5.55 -4.02 -3.71
C TYR A 160 -4.28 -4.37 -4.45
N TYR A 161 -4.22 -5.57 -5.05
CA TYR A 161 -3.07 -6.02 -5.82
C TYR A 161 -3.47 -6.53 -7.19
N GLN A 162 -2.68 -6.20 -8.21
CA GLN A 162 -2.66 -6.89 -9.50
C GLN A 162 -1.40 -7.75 -9.57
N LEU A 163 -1.51 -8.92 -10.18
CA LEU A 163 -0.42 -9.87 -10.33
C LEU A 163 0.10 -9.83 -11.76
N TYR A 164 1.41 -9.85 -11.91
CA TYR A 164 2.11 -9.77 -13.19
C TYR A 164 3.16 -10.87 -13.28
N THR A 165 3.56 -11.18 -14.50
CA THR A 165 4.64 -12.12 -14.81
C THR A 165 5.63 -11.48 -15.77
N ILE A 166 6.92 -11.82 -15.63
CA ILE A 166 8.01 -11.40 -16.52
C ILE A 166 8.41 -12.61 -17.36
N ARG A 167 8.14 -12.54 -18.66
CA ARG A 167 8.46 -13.59 -19.64
C ARG A 167 9.94 -13.60 -19.99
N GLU A 168 10.40 -14.69 -20.60
CA GLU A 168 11.77 -14.86 -21.12
C GLU A 168 12.23 -13.71 -22.06
N ASP A 169 11.32 -13.11 -22.84
CA ASP A 169 11.63 -11.97 -23.72
C ASP A 169 11.61 -10.61 -22.99
N TYR A 170 11.49 -10.63 -21.67
CA TYR A 170 11.28 -9.47 -20.78
C TYR A 170 9.96 -8.73 -21.03
N SER A 171 8.98 -9.36 -21.66
CA SER A 171 7.60 -8.84 -21.64
C SER A 171 6.98 -8.98 -20.26
N ILE A 172 6.17 -7.99 -19.88
CA ILE A 172 5.38 -8.02 -18.66
C ILE A 172 3.92 -8.18 -19.03
N GLU A 173 3.28 -9.20 -18.47
CA GLU A 173 1.87 -9.49 -18.66
C GLU A 173 1.15 -9.50 -17.32
N ARG A 174 -0.10 -9.04 -17.30
CA ARG A 174 -0.95 -9.20 -16.12
C ARG A 174 -1.51 -10.62 -16.10
N LEU A 175 -1.32 -11.33 -15.00
CA LEU A 175 -1.93 -12.64 -14.78
C LEU A 175 -3.41 -12.48 -14.43
N ASP A 176 -4.26 -13.26 -15.10
CA ASP A 176 -5.71 -13.20 -14.91
C ASP A 176 -6.15 -13.91 -13.63
N ILE A 177 -7.17 -13.36 -12.99
CA ILE A 177 -7.75 -13.88 -11.75
C ILE A 177 -9.27 -13.94 -11.97
N ALA A 178 -9.81 -15.16 -12.00
CA ALA A 178 -11.22 -15.37 -12.33
C ALA A 178 -12.15 -14.49 -11.49
N ASP A 179 -13.10 -13.90 -12.21
CA ASP A 179 -14.24 -13.16 -11.66
C ASP A 179 -13.85 -11.90 -10.85
N ARG A 180 -12.62 -11.40 -10.98
CA ARG A 180 -12.17 -10.18 -10.31
C ARG A 180 -11.07 -9.44 -11.07
N GLN A 181 -10.95 -8.14 -10.81
CA GLN A 181 -9.90 -7.30 -11.41
C GLN A 181 -8.66 -7.14 -10.51
N HIS A 182 -8.79 -7.43 -9.21
CA HIS A 182 -7.74 -7.27 -8.22
C HIS A 182 -7.94 -8.25 -7.05
N LEU A 183 -6.83 -8.55 -6.38
CA LEU A 183 -6.81 -9.23 -5.08
C LEU A 183 -6.94 -8.18 -3.97
N PHE A 184 -7.46 -8.58 -2.82
CA PHE A 184 -7.46 -7.75 -1.62
C PHE A 184 -6.80 -8.53 -0.49
N ALA A 185 -5.77 -7.95 0.13
CA ALA A 185 -5.09 -8.55 1.27
C ALA A 185 -4.88 -7.52 2.38
N SER A 186 -5.00 -7.98 3.63
CA SER A 186 -4.69 -7.19 4.82
C SER A 186 -3.21 -7.25 5.20
N GLY A 187 -2.46 -8.20 4.64
CA GLY A 187 -1.01 -8.29 4.74
C GLY A 187 -0.26 -7.56 3.60
N GLY A 188 1.07 -7.67 3.63
CA GLY A 188 1.97 -7.03 2.67
C GLY A 188 2.23 -5.54 2.99
N SER A 189 2.96 -4.89 2.10
CA SER A 189 3.10 -3.43 2.07
C SER A 189 2.02 -2.81 1.18
N ARG A 190 1.95 -1.48 1.12
CA ARG A 190 0.97 -0.80 0.27
C ARG A 190 1.14 -1.12 -1.22
N HIS A 191 2.37 -1.36 -1.64
CA HIS A 191 2.76 -1.42 -3.04
C HIS A 191 3.34 -2.76 -3.48
N ALA A 192 3.59 -3.67 -2.53
CA ALA A 192 4.12 -5.00 -2.82
C ALA A 192 3.66 -6.01 -1.77
N ILE A 193 3.51 -7.26 -2.19
CA ILE A 193 3.21 -8.39 -1.32
C ILE A 193 3.89 -9.65 -1.88
N GLU A 194 4.49 -10.42 -0.98
CA GLU A 194 4.85 -11.82 -1.25
C GLU A 194 3.66 -12.68 -0.85
N PHE A 195 3.09 -13.42 -1.80
CA PHE A 195 2.03 -14.37 -1.49
C PHE A 195 2.65 -15.68 -0.98
N GLU A 196 1.98 -16.34 -0.04
CA GLU A 196 2.47 -17.63 0.45
C GLU A 196 2.13 -18.71 -0.59
N PRO A 197 3.10 -19.50 -1.07
CA PRO A 197 2.82 -20.58 -2.03
C PRO A 197 1.78 -21.58 -1.50
N TRP A 198 0.96 -22.12 -2.40
CA TRP A 198 -0.07 -23.08 -2.05
C TRP A 198 -0.33 -24.09 -3.17
N GLY A 199 -0.22 -25.38 -2.85
CA GLY A 199 -0.29 -26.45 -3.84
C GLY A 199 0.91 -26.46 -4.78
N ASP A 200 0.76 -27.10 -5.95
CA ASP A 200 1.82 -27.18 -6.96
C ASP A 200 1.94 -25.89 -7.81
N ALA A 201 0.82 -25.18 -7.99
CA ALA A 201 0.72 -23.98 -8.80
C ALA A 201 -0.40 -23.09 -8.22
N GLY A 202 -0.03 -22.24 -7.27
CA GLY A 202 -0.99 -21.46 -6.53
C GLY A 202 -0.36 -20.69 -5.37
N PHE A 203 -1.19 -19.85 -4.77
CA PHE A 203 -0.81 -19.06 -3.62
C PHE A 203 -2.01 -18.83 -2.71
N LYS A 204 -1.73 -18.37 -1.49
CA LYS A 204 -2.75 -17.90 -0.56
C LYS A 204 -2.41 -16.52 -0.02
N LEU A 205 -3.45 -15.80 0.36
CA LEU A 205 -3.36 -14.49 0.98
C LEU A 205 -4.38 -14.37 2.11
N GLU A 206 -4.10 -13.47 3.04
CA GLU A 206 -4.96 -13.22 4.18
C GLU A 206 -5.67 -11.88 4.06
N TYR A 207 -6.93 -11.85 4.47
CA TYR A 207 -7.67 -10.61 4.69
C TYR A 207 -8.45 -10.66 6.01
N TYR A 208 -8.52 -9.53 6.70
CA TYR A 208 -9.29 -9.37 7.92
C TYR A 208 -10.71 -8.93 7.58
N ASP A 209 -11.72 -9.59 8.13
CA ASP A 209 -13.11 -9.17 8.01
C ASP A 209 -13.57 -8.51 9.31
N ASN A 210 -13.80 -7.20 9.25
CA ASN A 210 -14.25 -6.41 10.40
C ASN A 210 -15.65 -6.82 10.90
N SER A 211 -16.52 -7.35 10.03
CA SER A 211 -17.87 -7.78 10.42
C SER A 211 -17.83 -9.11 11.18
N ALA A 212 -16.90 -10.00 10.81
CA ALA A 212 -16.70 -11.29 11.47
C ALA A 212 -15.69 -11.23 12.63
N GLY A 213 -14.89 -10.16 12.72
CA GLY A 213 -13.85 -9.97 13.74
C GLY A 213 -12.70 -10.97 13.65
N LYS A 214 -12.38 -11.45 12.44
CA LYS A 214 -11.34 -12.48 12.22
C LYS A 214 -10.67 -12.39 10.85
N THR A 215 -9.49 -12.99 10.75
CA THR A 215 -8.77 -13.18 9.49
C THR A 215 -9.30 -14.40 8.74
N PHE A 216 -9.41 -14.26 7.42
CA PHE A 216 -9.73 -15.31 6.47
C PHE A 216 -8.56 -15.48 5.50
N THR A 217 -8.31 -16.73 5.11
CA THR A 217 -7.30 -17.09 4.13
C THR A 217 -7.99 -17.46 2.82
N ASN A 218 -7.69 -16.72 1.75
CA ASN A 218 -8.12 -17.05 0.40
C ASN A 218 -7.03 -17.86 -0.29
N HIS A 219 -7.41 -18.99 -0.88
CA HIS A 219 -6.54 -19.84 -1.67
C HIS A 219 -6.82 -19.63 -3.16
N TYR A 220 -5.77 -19.61 -3.97
CA TYR A 220 -5.84 -19.47 -5.41
C TYR A 220 -5.02 -20.57 -6.08
N ALA A 221 -5.63 -21.30 -7.02
CA ALA A 221 -4.95 -22.27 -7.86
C ALA A 221 -4.91 -21.77 -9.31
N TRP A 222 -3.79 -22.02 -9.98
CA TRP A 222 -3.67 -21.80 -11.42
C TRP A 222 -4.41 -22.90 -12.19
N THR A 223 -5.43 -22.53 -12.97
CA THR A 223 -6.19 -23.47 -13.80
C THR A 223 -6.62 -22.82 -15.10
N ASN A 224 -6.44 -23.50 -16.23
CA ASN A 224 -6.88 -23.00 -17.55
C ASN A 224 -6.36 -21.58 -17.90
N ASN A 225 -5.12 -21.27 -17.55
CA ASN A 225 -4.44 -20.00 -17.82
C ASN A 225 -4.93 -18.79 -16.99
N HIS A 226 -5.46 -19.05 -15.79
CA HIS A 226 -5.83 -18.01 -14.83
C HIS A 226 -5.90 -18.56 -13.41
N PHE A 227 -5.77 -17.69 -12.41
CA PHE A 227 -5.98 -18.05 -11.01
C PHE A 227 -7.47 -18.12 -10.68
N LYS A 228 -7.89 -19.17 -9.96
CA LYS A 228 -9.25 -19.30 -9.42
C LYS A 228 -9.21 -19.47 -7.92
N SER A 229 -10.21 -18.90 -7.23
CA SER A 229 -10.40 -19.21 -5.82
C SER A 229 -10.63 -20.72 -5.65
N ALA A 230 -9.91 -21.30 -4.71
CA ALA A 230 -9.99 -22.71 -4.36
C ALA A 230 -10.41 -22.86 -2.89
N SER A 231 -11.09 -23.97 -2.58
CA SER A 231 -11.33 -24.37 -1.20
C SER A 231 -10.06 -24.96 -0.59
N GLU A 232 -9.93 -24.90 0.74
CA GLU A 232 -8.96 -25.74 1.45
C GLU A 232 -9.16 -27.21 1.05
N GLN A 233 -8.05 -27.91 0.75
CA GLN A 233 -8.05 -29.33 0.40
C GLN A 233 -8.18 -30.21 1.64
#